data_AF-A0A1T4RA13-F1
#
_entry.id   AF-A0A1T4RA13-F1
#
_cell.length_a   1.000
_cell.length_b   1.000
_cell.length_c   1.000
_cell.angle_alpha   90.00
_cell.angle_beta   90.00
_cell.angle_gamma   90.00
#
_symmetry.space_group_name_H-M   'P 1'
#
loop_
_entity.id
_entity.type
_entity.pdbx_description
1 polymer ?
#
loop_
_entity_poly.entity_id
_entity_poly.type
_entity_poly.pdbx_seq_one_letter_code
_entity_poly.pdbx_strand_id
1 'polypeptide(L)'
;MNGAVLMNGRRQAGYTLVELLVVLVLMGIVLMAINSFLLTTYRSYTETSSELQLQDALAVLNEQIAADIRRAELVEINGQEMRVILSANEVVRYVFDSSGQALFREAGGINKKISGDEIKIENLDWLSQGGGQGYVISWRITARLKNSVMTVTMAESPRRVKI
;
A
#
# COMPACT_ATOMS: atom_id res chain seq x y z
N MET A 1 42.02 12.00 -76.22
CA MET A 1 41.02 12.45 -75.24
C MET A 1 40.77 11.31 -74.25
N ASN A 2 40.71 11.68 -72.97
CA ASN A 2 40.75 10.83 -71.78
C ASN A 2 39.51 9.95 -71.61
N GLY A 3 39.66 8.86 -70.86
CA GLY A 3 38.50 8.15 -70.31
C GLY A 3 38.76 6.78 -69.70
N ALA A 4 39.86 6.56 -68.96
CA ALA A 4 40.03 5.33 -68.19
C ALA A 4 39.17 5.41 -66.91
N VAL A 5 37.98 4.83 -66.95
CA VAL A 5 37.11 4.65 -65.77
C VAL A 5 37.66 3.49 -64.94
N LEU A 6 38.24 3.81 -63.78
CA LEU A 6 38.62 2.82 -62.78
C LEU A 6 37.37 2.32 -62.06
N MET A 7 36.85 1.16 -62.49
CA MET A 7 35.86 0.41 -61.73
C MET A 7 36.51 -0.11 -60.44
N ASN A 8 36.28 0.63 -59.35
CA ASN A 8 36.70 0.24 -58.02
C ASN A 8 35.80 -0.93 -57.55
N GLY A 9 36.28 -2.15 -57.73
CA GLY A 9 35.60 -3.37 -57.28
C GLY A 9 35.46 -3.37 -55.77
N ARG A 10 34.29 -2.98 -55.26
CA ARG A 10 33.92 -3.14 -53.85
C ARG A 10 33.95 -4.64 -53.53
N ARG A 11 34.96 -5.08 -52.78
CA ARG A 11 35.02 -6.44 -52.22
C ARG A 11 33.81 -6.64 -51.33
N GLN A 12 32.87 -7.49 -51.75
CA GLN A 12 31.79 -7.97 -50.90
C GLN A 12 32.38 -9.02 -49.96
N ALA A 13 32.56 -8.67 -48.69
CA ALA A 13 32.95 -9.63 -47.66
C ALA A 13 31.74 -10.51 -47.33
N GLY A 14 31.83 -11.80 -47.62
CA GLY A 14 30.83 -12.77 -47.19
C GLY A 14 31.02 -13.12 -45.72
N TYR A 15 29.92 -13.28 -44.99
CA TYR A 15 29.95 -13.73 -43.60
C TYR A 15 30.30 -15.21 -43.53
N THR A 16 31.13 -15.59 -42.55
CA THR A 16 31.42 -17.00 -42.28
C THR A 16 30.32 -17.61 -41.39
N LEU A 17 30.08 -18.93 -41.51
CA LEU A 17 29.10 -19.63 -40.66
C LEU A 17 29.41 -19.50 -39.16
N VAL A 18 30.69 -19.49 -38.81
CA VAL A 18 31.16 -19.34 -37.43
C VAL A 18 30.83 -17.96 -36.88
N GLU A 19 31.02 -16.91 -37.69
CA GLU A 19 30.69 -15.54 -37.30
C GLU A 19 29.20 -15.37 -37.02
N LEU A 20 28.34 -15.97 -37.84
CA LEU A 20 26.89 -15.97 -37.61
C LEU A 20 26.50 -16.71 -36.31
N LEU A 21 27.14 -17.85 -36.03
CA LEU A 21 26.91 -18.60 -34.79
C LEU A 21 27.31 -17.77 -33.55
N VAL A 22 28.46 -17.10 -33.60
CA VAL A 22 28.91 -16.21 -32.52
C VAL A 22 27.92 -15.07 -32.31
N VAL A 23 27.43 -14.44 -33.37
CA VAL A 23 26.41 -13.37 -33.27
C VAL A 23 25.12 -13.89 -32.63
N LEU A 24 24.64 -15.08 -33.00
CA LEU A 24 23.45 -15.67 -32.40
C LEU A 24 23.61 -15.94 -30.90
N VAL A 25 24.77 -16.47 -30.49
CA VAL A 25 25.06 -16.71 -29.06
C VAL A 25 25.10 -15.40 -28.29
N LEU A 26 25.80 -14.39 -28.82
CA LEU A 26 25.88 -13.06 -28.21
C LEU A 26 24.49 -12.42 -28.11
N MET A 27 23.68 -12.52 -29.16
CA MET A 27 22.30 -12.03 -29.15
C MET A 27 21.45 -12.74 -28.09
N GLY A 28 21.60 -14.05 -27.95
CA GLY A 28 20.90 -14.82 -26.91
C GLY A 28 21.24 -14.36 -25.50
N ILE A 29 22.52 -14.11 -25.22
CA ILE A 29 22.98 -13.59 -23.92
C ILE A 29 22.40 -12.19 -23.66
N VAL A 30 22.42 -11.31 -24.66
CA VAL A 30 21.85 -9.96 -24.55
C VAL A 30 20.35 -10.01 -24.29
N LEU A 31 19.61 -10.85 -25.01
CA LEU A 31 18.17 -11.01 -24.80
C LEU A 31 17.84 -11.57 -23.39
N MET A 32 18.64 -12.51 -22.89
CA MET A 32 18.48 -13.00 -21.51
C MET A 32 18.72 -11.88 -20.48
N ALA A 33 19.75 -11.06 -20.67
CA ALA A 33 20.03 -9.94 -19.78
C ALA A 33 18.89 -8.91 -19.78
N ILE A 34 18.37 -8.55 -20.95
CA ILE A 34 17.20 -7.65 -21.09
C ILE A 34 15.98 -8.23 -20.39
N ASN A 35 15.68 -9.52 -20.60
CA ASN A 35 14.50 -10.15 -20.00
C ASN A 35 14.60 -10.20 -18.46
N SER A 36 15.78 -10.53 -17.93
CA SER A 36 16.04 -10.52 -16.48
C SER A 36 15.80 -9.13 -15.87
N PHE A 37 16.28 -8.09 -16.54
CA PHE A 37 16.07 -6.70 -16.13
C PHE A 37 14.57 -6.34 -16.14
N LEU A 38 13.86 -6.62 -17.24
CA LEU A 38 12.43 -6.33 -17.38
C LEU A 38 11.58 -7.02 -16.31
N LEU A 39 11.84 -8.30 -16.02
CA LEU A 39 11.13 -9.02 -14.97
C LEU A 39 11.34 -8.41 -13.59
N THR A 40 12.57 -7.96 -13.31
CA THR A 40 12.92 -7.31 -12.04
C THR A 40 12.21 -5.97 -11.91
N THR A 41 12.25 -5.14 -12.95
CA THR A 41 11.57 -3.83 -12.98
C THR A 41 10.05 -3.99 -12.82
N TYR A 42 9.45 -4.96 -13.51
CA TYR A 42 8.01 -5.19 -13.43
C TYR A 42 7.56 -5.57 -12.01
N ARG A 43 8.27 -6.51 -11.37
CA ARG A 43 7.98 -6.92 -9.98
C ARG A 43 8.10 -5.74 -9.02
N SER A 44 9.21 -5.00 -9.11
CA SER A 44 9.44 -3.82 -8.29
C SER A 44 8.32 -2.78 -8.42
N TYR A 45 7.85 -2.51 -9.64
CA TYR A 45 6.75 -1.57 -9.85
C TYR A 45 5.44 -2.03 -9.19
N THR A 46 5.11 -3.33 -9.30
CA THR A 46 3.87 -3.86 -8.70
C THR A 46 3.89 -3.86 -7.18
N GLU A 47 5.06 -4.10 -6.57
CA GLU A 47 5.24 -4.05 -5.11
C GLU A 47 5.15 -2.61 -4.61
N THR A 48 5.91 -1.69 -5.20
CA THR A 48 5.87 -0.26 -4.83
C THR A 48 4.48 0.33 -5.00
N SER A 49 3.76 0.00 -6.07
CA SER A 49 2.39 0.49 -6.27
C SER A 49 1.43 -0.02 -5.20
N SER A 50 1.61 -1.25 -4.71
CA SER A 50 0.73 -1.82 -3.68
C SER A 50 1.03 -1.23 -2.30
N GLU A 51 2.30 -0.94 -2.01
CA GLU A 51 2.71 -0.24 -0.79
C GLU A 51 2.15 1.19 -0.73
N LEU A 52 2.22 1.94 -1.83
CA LEU A 52 1.66 3.30 -1.91
C LEU A 52 0.15 3.30 -1.70
N GLN A 53 -0.58 2.39 -2.36
CA GLN A 53 -2.03 2.25 -2.17
C GLN A 53 -2.39 1.91 -0.72
N LEU A 54 -1.63 1.01 -0.09
CA LEU A 54 -1.83 0.66 1.32
C LEU A 54 -1.56 1.84 2.24
N GLN A 55 -0.50 2.62 1.97
CA GLN A 55 -0.17 3.82 2.72
C GLN A 55 -1.27 4.88 2.64
N ASP A 56 -1.76 5.18 1.43
CA ASP A 56 -2.81 6.16 1.20
C ASP A 56 -4.12 5.76 1.90
N ALA A 57 -4.50 4.49 1.80
CA ALA A 57 -5.70 3.97 2.44
C ALA A 57 -5.60 4.03 3.97
N LEU A 58 -4.45 3.66 4.55
CA LEU A 58 -4.22 3.77 5.98
C LEU A 58 -4.17 5.23 6.44
N ALA A 59 -3.63 6.15 5.63
CA ALA A 59 -3.63 7.57 5.95
C ALA A 59 -5.06 8.13 6.05
N VAL A 60 -5.92 7.82 5.06
CA VAL A 60 -7.33 8.24 5.07
C VAL A 60 -8.08 7.65 6.26
N LEU A 61 -7.88 6.35 6.52
CA LEU A 61 -8.52 5.66 7.63
C LEU A 61 -8.10 6.26 8.99
N ASN A 62 -6.81 6.54 9.17
CA ASN A 62 -6.29 7.15 10.38
C ASN A 62 -6.80 8.57 10.57
N GLU A 63 -6.83 9.40 9.52
CA GLU A 63 -7.36 10.75 9.60
C GLU A 63 -8.85 10.74 9.97
N GLN A 64 -9.61 9.79 9.43
CA GLN A 64 -11.02 9.62 9.78
C GLN A 64 -11.22 9.25 11.25
N ILE A 65 -10.44 8.29 11.77
CA ILE A 65 -10.48 7.91 13.20
C ILE A 65 -10.09 9.11 14.07
N ALA A 66 -8.97 9.76 13.76
CA ALA A 66 -8.47 10.92 14.51
C ALA A 66 -9.47 12.07 14.51
N ALA A 67 -10.10 12.37 13.37
CA ALA A 67 -11.13 13.40 13.27
C ALA A 67 -12.38 13.08 14.11
N ASP A 68 -12.77 11.81 14.22
CA ASP A 68 -13.87 11.41 15.09
C ASP A 68 -13.48 11.53 16.58
N ILE A 69 -12.28 11.08 16.95
CA ILE A 69 -11.78 11.18 18.34
C ILE A 69 -11.61 12.65 18.78
N ARG A 70 -11.09 13.53 17.92
CA ARG A 70 -10.96 14.97 18.21
C ARG A 70 -12.30 15.66 18.45
N ARG A 71 -13.36 15.18 17.80
CA ARG A 71 -14.72 15.69 17.96
C ARG A 71 -15.48 15.01 19.11
N ALA A 72 -14.92 13.97 19.70
CA ALA A 72 -15.56 13.19 20.74
C ALA A 72 -15.73 13.98 22.04
N GLU A 73 -16.93 13.93 22.59
CA GLU A 73 -17.17 14.27 23.99
C GLU A 73 -16.70 13.13 24.90
N LEU A 74 -16.89 11.89 24.46
CA LEU A 74 -16.51 10.68 25.18
C LEU A 74 -16.09 9.57 24.21
N VAL A 75 -14.98 8.90 24.51
CA VAL A 75 -14.60 7.65 23.84
C VAL A 75 -14.75 6.50 24.83
N GLU A 76 -15.45 5.44 24.41
CA GLU A 76 -15.58 4.16 25.11
C GLU A 76 -14.87 3.06 24.31
N ILE A 77 -14.00 2.28 24.95
CA ILE A 77 -13.31 1.15 24.31
C ILE A 77 -13.77 -0.14 24.99
N ASN A 78 -14.24 -1.10 24.20
CA ASN A 78 -14.66 -2.41 24.69
C ASN A 78 -14.05 -3.50 23.81
N GLY A 79 -12.85 -3.96 24.19
CA GLY A 79 -12.10 -4.95 23.42
C GLY A 79 -11.73 -4.43 22.03
N GLN A 80 -12.28 -5.06 20.99
CA GLN A 80 -12.04 -4.70 19.58
C GLN A 80 -13.02 -3.63 19.04
N GLU A 81 -13.98 -3.22 19.85
CA GLU A 81 -14.92 -2.15 19.52
C GLU A 81 -14.50 -0.84 20.17
N MET A 82 -14.52 0.24 19.39
CA MET A 82 -14.43 1.60 19.91
C MET A 82 -15.71 2.37 19.59
N ARG A 83 -16.31 2.98 20.61
CA ARG A 83 -17.45 3.87 20.47
C ARG A 83 -17.01 5.30 20.76
N VAL A 84 -17.32 6.19 19.82
CA VAL A 84 -17.02 7.61 19.88
C VAL A 84 -18.35 8.34 19.98
N ILE A 85 -18.59 8.99 21.11
CA ILE A 85 -19.80 9.77 21.39
C ILE A 85 -19.46 11.22 21.08
N LEU A 86 -20.04 11.73 19.99
CA LEU A 86 -19.85 13.10 19.51
C LEU A 86 -20.84 14.06 20.19
N SER A 87 -22.05 13.59 20.44
CA SER A 87 -23.10 14.27 21.21
C SER A 87 -24.11 13.24 21.72
N ALA A 88 -25.11 13.69 22.51
CA ALA A 88 -26.12 12.80 23.10
C ALA A 88 -26.84 11.87 22.11
N ASN A 89 -26.94 12.26 20.83
CA ASN A 89 -27.66 11.48 19.80
C ASN A 89 -26.76 11.08 18.62
N GLU A 90 -25.46 11.36 18.69
CA GLU A 90 -24.51 11.06 17.62
C GLU A 90 -23.39 10.17 18.16
N VAL A 91 -23.44 8.90 17.77
CA VAL A 91 -22.45 7.89 18.13
C VAL A 91 -21.85 7.32 16.85
N VAL A 92 -20.54 7.27 16.81
CA VAL A 92 -19.77 6.56 15.80
C VAL A 92 -19.18 5.31 16.45
N ARG A 93 -19.40 4.14 15.84
CA ARG A 93 -18.85 2.88 16.31
C ARG A 93 -17.86 2.34 15.29
N TYR A 94 -16.69 1.93 15.77
CA TYR A 94 -15.69 1.22 15.00
C TYR A 94 -15.64 -0.24 15.45
N VAL A 95 -15.86 -1.16 14.51
CA VAL A 95 -15.87 -2.61 14.77
C VAL A 95 -14.86 -3.28 13.87
N PHE A 96 -13.89 -3.98 14.47
CA PHE A 96 -13.03 -4.89 13.73
C PHE A 96 -13.72 -6.24 13.58
N ASP A 97 -13.91 -6.65 12.33
CA ASP A 97 -14.30 -8.02 12.00
C ASP A 97 -13.04 -8.84 11.70
N SER A 98 -12.63 -9.66 12.65
CA SER A 98 -11.47 -10.54 12.53
C SER A 98 -11.66 -11.66 11.51
N SER A 99 -12.90 -12.06 11.22
CA SER A 99 -13.20 -13.10 10.23
C SER A 99 -13.16 -12.53 8.82
N GLY A 100 -13.78 -11.36 8.62
CA GLY A 100 -13.74 -10.62 7.35
C GLY A 100 -12.43 -9.85 7.13
N GLN A 101 -11.57 -9.74 8.15
CA GLN A 101 -10.35 -8.93 8.15
C GLN A 101 -10.64 -7.49 7.69
N ALA A 102 -11.69 -6.89 8.24
CA ALA A 102 -12.20 -5.60 7.79
C ALA A 102 -12.54 -4.71 8.96
N LEU A 103 -12.30 -3.41 8.80
CA LEU A 103 -12.74 -2.40 9.75
C LEU A 103 -14.03 -1.77 9.24
N PHE A 104 -15.03 -1.77 10.10
CA PHE A 104 -16.32 -1.16 9.86
C PHE A 104 -16.47 0.08 10.72
N ARG A 105 -17.07 1.12 10.14
CA ARG A 105 -17.50 2.33 10.82
C ARG A 105 -19.02 2.44 10.69
N GLU A 106 -19.69 2.48 11.83
CA GLU A 106 -21.12 2.72 11.90
C GLU A 106 -21.41 4.11 12.44
N ALA A 107 -22.18 4.89 11.69
CA ALA A 107 -22.63 6.21 12.14
C ALA A 107 -24.01 6.50 11.58
N GLY A 108 -24.90 7.05 12.40
CA GLY A 108 -26.28 7.34 11.99
C GLY A 108 -27.05 6.11 11.48
N GLY A 109 -26.75 4.92 12.01
CA GLY A 109 -27.35 3.65 11.58
C GLY A 109 -26.81 3.08 10.27
N ILE A 110 -25.82 3.73 9.63
CA ILE A 110 -25.17 3.23 8.42
C ILE A 110 -23.89 2.51 8.82
N ASN A 111 -23.83 1.20 8.58
CA ASN A 111 -22.60 0.43 8.72
C ASN A 111 -21.81 0.42 7.40
N LYS A 112 -20.59 0.97 7.42
CA LYS A 112 -19.74 1.10 6.23
C LYS A 112 -18.39 0.43 6.45
N LYS A 113 -17.98 -0.44 5.53
CA LYS A 113 -16.60 -0.94 5.46
C LYS A 113 -15.66 0.22 5.09
N ILE A 114 -14.67 0.49 5.94
CA ILE A 114 -13.72 1.59 5.74
C ILE A 114 -12.30 1.12 5.41
N SER A 115 -12.00 -0.17 5.55
CA SER A 115 -10.70 -0.72 5.16
C SER A 115 -10.49 -0.76 3.63
N GLY A 116 -11.53 -0.62 2.82
CA GLY A 116 -11.46 -0.84 1.36
C GLY A 116 -11.60 -2.31 0.97
N ASP A 117 -11.89 -2.60 -0.30
CA ASP A 117 -12.25 -3.96 -0.72
C ASP A 117 -11.07 -4.93 -0.77
N GLU A 118 -9.93 -4.47 -1.26
CA GLU A 118 -8.74 -5.31 -1.44
C GLU A 118 -7.82 -5.34 -0.22
N ILE A 119 -8.01 -4.44 0.74
CA ILE A 119 -7.16 -4.31 1.92
C ILE A 119 -7.76 -5.12 3.07
N LYS A 120 -6.90 -5.95 3.67
CA LYS A 120 -7.22 -6.80 4.80
C LYS A 120 -6.60 -6.22 6.06
N ILE A 121 -7.42 -5.92 7.06
CA ILE A 121 -6.95 -5.56 8.40
C ILE A 121 -6.64 -6.87 9.14
N GLU A 122 -5.36 -7.11 9.42
CA GLU A 122 -4.92 -8.31 10.12
C GLU A 122 -5.04 -8.16 11.63
N ASN A 123 -4.79 -6.95 12.13
CA ASN A 123 -4.90 -6.64 13.55
C ASN A 123 -5.33 -5.18 13.75
N LEU A 124 -6.15 -4.96 14.77
CA LEU A 124 -6.53 -3.65 15.29
C LEU A 124 -6.51 -3.70 16.82
N ASP A 125 -5.62 -2.90 17.40
CA ASP A 125 -5.54 -2.72 18.85
C ASP A 125 -5.96 -1.30 19.21
N TRP A 126 -6.96 -1.16 20.08
CA TRP A 126 -7.30 0.09 20.74
C TRP A 126 -6.61 0.15 22.10
N LEU A 127 -5.89 1.22 22.37
CA LEU A 127 -5.10 1.42 23.59
C LEU A 127 -5.52 2.75 24.21
N SER A 128 -5.92 2.73 25.48
CA SER A 128 -6.11 3.96 26.26
C SER A 128 -4.98 4.10 27.27
N GLN A 129 -4.26 5.21 27.23
CA GLN A 129 -3.32 5.61 28.27
C GLN A 129 -3.81 6.90 28.92
N GLY A 130 -4.08 6.88 30.23
CA GLY A 130 -4.49 8.10 30.92
C GLY A 130 -4.58 7.99 32.44
N GLY A 131 -4.51 9.17 33.07
CA GLY A 131 -4.61 9.36 34.51
C GLY A 131 -4.39 10.83 34.90
N GLY A 132 -5.24 11.37 35.79
CA GLY A 132 -5.11 12.66 36.50
C GLY A 132 -5.10 13.97 35.69
N GLN A 133 -4.47 14.00 34.53
CA GLN A 133 -4.17 15.19 33.71
C GLN A 133 -4.66 15.05 32.25
N GLY A 134 -5.19 13.89 31.86
CA GLY A 134 -5.71 13.64 30.52
C GLY A 134 -5.71 12.16 30.15
N TYR A 135 -6.40 11.84 29.05
CA TYR A 135 -6.39 10.52 28.43
C TYR A 135 -5.97 10.64 26.97
N VAL A 136 -5.14 9.71 26.52
CA VAL A 136 -4.73 9.53 25.14
C VAL A 136 -5.28 8.19 24.65
N ILE A 137 -5.94 8.22 23.52
CA ILE A 137 -6.36 7.02 22.80
C ILE A 137 -5.36 6.80 21.67
N SER A 138 -4.67 5.67 21.72
CA SER A 138 -3.80 5.19 20.66
C SER A 138 -4.44 4.02 19.95
N TRP A 139 -4.23 3.89 18.65
CA TRP A 139 -4.66 2.74 17.90
C TRP A 139 -3.54 2.25 16.99
N ARG A 140 -3.44 0.93 16.87
CA ARG A 140 -2.49 0.26 15.99
C ARG A 140 -3.25 -0.56 14.98
N ILE A 141 -2.95 -0.34 13.71
CA ILE A 141 -3.58 -1.04 12.59
C ILE A 141 -2.50 -1.74 11.80
N THR A 142 -2.60 -3.05 11.69
CA THR A 142 -1.81 -3.87 10.76
C THR A 142 -2.70 -4.26 9.61
N ALA A 143 -2.31 -3.88 8.40
CA ALA A 143 -3.08 -4.14 7.19
C ALA A 143 -2.20 -4.74 6.08
N ARG A 144 -2.83 -5.51 5.19
CA ARG A 144 -2.21 -6.16 4.05
C ARG A 144 -2.92 -5.80 2.76
N LEU A 145 -2.15 -5.53 1.71
CA LEU A 145 -2.60 -5.48 0.33
C LEU A 145 -1.63 -6.31 -0.52
N LYS A 146 -2.13 -7.39 -1.14
CA LYS A 146 -1.30 -8.36 -1.88
C LYS A 146 -0.14 -8.89 -1.01
N ASN A 147 1.11 -8.59 -1.40
CA ASN A 147 2.32 -9.00 -0.68
C ASN A 147 2.86 -7.93 0.29
N SER A 148 2.22 -6.77 0.33
CA SER A 148 2.64 -5.64 1.18
C SER A 148 1.88 -5.68 2.50
N VAL A 149 2.60 -5.62 3.62
CA VAL A 149 2.04 -5.51 4.97
C VAL A 149 2.56 -4.23 5.59
N MET A 150 1.67 -3.44 6.19
CA MET A 150 2.02 -2.19 6.86
C MET A 150 1.36 -2.14 8.22
N THR A 151 2.09 -1.65 9.22
CA THR A 151 1.55 -1.34 10.54
C THR A 151 1.69 0.15 10.81
N VAL A 152 0.58 0.81 11.14
CA VAL A 152 0.57 2.21 11.55
C VAL A 152 0.06 2.31 12.98
N THR A 153 0.71 3.16 13.77
CA THR A 153 0.25 3.50 15.12
C THR A 153 0.00 5.00 15.17
N MET A 154 -1.16 5.39 15.68
CA MET A 154 -1.57 6.77 15.87
C MET A 154 -2.08 6.98 17.29
N ALA A 155 -2.13 8.22 17.73
CA ALA A 155 -2.60 8.60 19.04
C ALA A 155 -3.30 9.96 18.99
N GLU A 156 -4.38 10.11 19.75
CA GLU A 156 -5.16 11.34 19.83
C GLU A 156 -5.72 11.52 21.25
N SER A 157 -5.91 12.78 21.67
CA SER A 157 -6.39 13.11 23.01
C SER A 157 -7.85 13.57 22.96
N PRO A 158 -8.83 12.71 23.28
CA PRO A 158 -10.23 13.15 23.37
C PRO A 158 -10.46 13.99 24.62
N ARG A 159 -11.61 14.68 24.67
CA ARG A 159 -12.00 15.49 25.84
C ARG A 159 -12.21 14.65 27.09
N ARG A 160 -12.79 13.45 26.96
CA ARG A 160 -13.01 12.49 28.04
C ARG A 160 -12.92 11.06 27.51
N VAL A 161 -12.53 10.14 28.39
CA VAL A 161 -12.46 8.70 28.08
C VAL A 161 -13.13 7.91 29.19
N LYS A 162 -13.80 6.82 28.80
CA LYS A 162 -14.31 5.81 29.70
C LYS A 162 -13.84 4.44 29.19
N ILE A 163 -13.26 3.66 30.08
CA ILE A 163 -12.74 2.33 29.82
C ILE A 163 -13.71 1.33 30.44
#